data_AF-A0A0T5ZK42-F1
#
_entry.id   AF-A0A0T5ZK42-F1
#
_cell.length_a   1.000
_cell.length_b   1.000
_cell.length_c   1.000
_cell.angle_alpha   90.00
_cell.angle_beta   90.00
_cell.angle_gamma   90.00
#
_symmetry.space_group_name_H-M   'P 1'
#
loop_
_entity.id
_entity.type
_entity.pdbx_description
1 polymer ?
#
loop_
_entity_poly.entity_id
_entity_poly.type
_entity_poly.pdbx_seq_one_letter_code
_entity_poly.pdbx_strand_id
1 'polypeptide(L)' 'MRKEICMLTKIYHFSAAHRLHATRYSDEENRRIFGKCNNPKGHGHDYHIEIKVTGNIDPETGMVINLSEL' A
#
# COMPACT_ATOMS: atom_id res chain seq x y z
N MET A 1 32.22 -15.79 -4.47
CA MET A 1 31.89 -14.34 -4.39
C MET A 1 30.81 -14.16 -3.34
N ARG A 2 30.96 -13.20 -2.42
CA ARG A 2 29.93 -12.89 -1.41
C ARG A 2 28.71 -12.33 -2.15
N LYS A 3 27.53 -12.86 -1.86
CA LYS A 3 26.28 -12.28 -2.36
C LYS A 3 25.91 -11.11 -1.46
N GLU A 4 26.01 -9.90 -1.97
CA GLU A 4 25.57 -8.70 -1.26
C GLU A 4 24.05 -8.61 -1.35
N ILE A 5 23.40 -8.50 -0.18
CA ILE A 5 21.94 -8.39 -0.09
C ILE A 5 21.59 -6.91 0.08
N CYS A 6 20.69 -6.41 -0.76
CA CYS A 6 20.19 -5.04 -0.71
C CYS A 6 18.67 -5.02 -0.61
N MET A 7 18.14 -3.98 0.06
CA MET A 7 16.72 -3.68 0.13
C MET A 7 16.43 -2.42 -0.68
N LEU A 8 15.57 -2.54 -1.69
CA LEU A 8 15.08 -1.44 -2.50
C LEU A 8 13.64 -1.12 -2.09
N THR A 9 13.32 0.15 -1.85
CA THR A 9 11.94 0.59 -1.62
C THR A 9 11.53 1.62 -2.67
N LYS A 10 10.44 1.36 -3.39
CA LYS A 10 9.81 2.30 -4.32
C LYS A 10 8.52 2.84 -3.70
N ILE A 11 8.38 4.16 -3.70
CA ILE A 11 7.25 4.87 -3.07
C ILE A 11 6.33 5.39 -4.16
N TYR A 12 5.03 5.09 -4.02
CA TYR A 12 3.96 5.58 -4.87
C TYR A 12 2.95 6.39 -4.05
N HIS A 13 2.32 7.37 -4.69
CA HIS A 13 1.25 8.16 -4.10
C HIS A 13 0.02 8.12 -5.00
N PHE A 14 -1.15 8.03 -4.39
CA PHE A 14 -2.41 8.20 -5.11
C PHE A 14 -3.50 8.72 -4.19
N SER A 15 -4.38 9.54 -4.73
CA SER A 15 -5.55 10.05 -4.01
C SER A 15 -6.76 9.15 -4.30
N ALA A 16 -7.48 8.74 -3.26
CA ALA A 16 -8.70 7.94 -3.42
C ALA A 16 -9.73 8.22 -2.33
N ALA A 17 -11.02 8.12 -2.70
CA ALA A 17 -12.15 8.19 -1.79
C ALA A 17 -12.69 6.79 -1.48
N HIS A 18 -13.19 6.62 -0.25
CA HIS A 18 -13.80 5.36 0.21
C HIS A 18 -14.77 5.56 1.37
N ARG A 19 -15.47 4.47 1.72
CA ARG A 19 -16.32 4.35 2.91
C ARG A 19 -16.05 2.99 3.54
N LEU A 20 -15.78 2.98 4.83
CA LEU A 20 -15.72 1.71 5.58
C LEU A 20 -17.13 1.28 5.91
N HIS A 21 -17.65 0.26 5.21
CA HIS A 21 -18.96 -0.32 5.42
C HIS A 21 -18.92 -1.80 5.06
N ALA A 22 -19.45 -2.67 5.93
CA ALA A 22 -19.52 -4.10 5.67
C ALA A 22 -20.98 -4.55 5.59
N THR A 23 -21.32 -5.25 4.50
CA THR A 23 -22.68 -5.73 4.19
C THR A 23 -23.21 -6.77 5.19
N ARG A 24 -22.32 -7.38 5.97
CA ARG A 24 -22.68 -8.33 7.03
C ARG A 24 -23.16 -7.69 8.33
N TYR A 25 -23.06 -6.35 8.45
CA TYR A 25 -23.49 -5.61 9.64
C TYR A 25 -24.71 -4.76 9.30
N SER A 26 -25.59 -4.55 10.28
CA SER A 26 -26.63 -3.53 10.20
C SER A 26 -26.00 -2.13 10.07
N ASP A 27 -26.81 -1.15 9.67
CA ASP A 27 -26.36 0.25 9.59
C ASP A 27 -25.94 0.82 10.94
N GLU A 28 -26.60 0.42 12.02
CA GLU A 28 -26.24 0.84 13.37
C GLU A 28 -24.90 0.26 13.81
N GLU A 29 -24.69 -1.03 13.57
CA GLU A 29 -23.40 -1.68 13.84
C GLU A 29 -22.27 -1.08 13.01
N ASN A 30 -22.50 -0.78 11.73
CA ASN A 30 -21.53 -0.11 10.87
C ASN A 30 -21.16 1.28 11.41
N ARG A 31 -22.15 2.09 11.82
CA ARG A 31 -21.91 3.40 12.44
C ARG A 31 -21.14 3.27 13.75
N ARG A 32 -21.48 2.28 14.58
CA ARG A 32 -20.80 2.03 15.87
C ARG A 32 -19.35 1.58 15.68
N ILE A 33 -19.07 0.69 14.72
CA ILE A 33 -17.74 0.11 14.48
C ILE A 33 -16.83 1.10 13.76
N PHE A 34 -17.31 1.69 12.67
CA PHE A 34 -16.48 2.48 11.76
C PHE A 34 -16.62 4.00 11.98
N GLY A 35 -17.60 4.45 12.76
CA GLY A 35 -17.76 5.85 13.16
C GLY A 35 -17.82 6.81 11.97
N LYS A 36 -16.99 7.87 12.03
CA LYS A 36 -16.88 8.88 10.97
C LYS A 36 -16.50 8.27 9.61
N CYS A 37 -15.75 7.18 9.59
CA CYS A 37 -15.34 6.49 8.36
C CYS A 37 -16.49 5.77 7.65
N ASN A 38 -17.65 5.58 8.32
CA ASN A 38 -18.89 5.08 7.72
C ASN A 38 -19.76 6.17 7.10
N ASN A 39 -19.32 7.43 7.00
CA ASN A 39 -20.07 8.50 6.34
C ASN A 39 -20.71 8.00 5.03
N PRO A 40 -22.04 8.07 4.85
CA PRO A 40 -22.70 7.61 3.63
C PRO A 40 -22.17 8.27 2.35
N LYS A 41 -21.62 9.49 2.45
CA LYS A 41 -20.96 10.21 1.34
C LYS A 41 -19.45 9.90 1.20
N GLY A 42 -18.92 9.00 2.03
CA GLY A 42 -17.51 8.64 2.05
C GLY A 42 -16.60 9.72 2.63
N HIS A 43 -15.30 9.50 2.46
CA HIS A 43 -14.20 10.41 2.75
C HIS A 43 -13.00 10.01 1.89
N GLY A 44 -11.91 10.78 1.87
CA GLY A 44 -10.75 10.49 1.04
C GLY A 44 -9.42 10.61 1.77
N HIS A 45 -8.39 10.10 1.12
CA HIS A 45 -7.01 10.12 1.58
C HIS A 45 -6.04 10.24 0.40
N ASP A 46 -4.87 10.82 0.68
CA ASP A 46 -3.69 10.75 -0.18
C ASP A 46 -2.82 9.59 0.31
N TYR A 47 -3.06 8.41 -0.26
CA TYR A 47 -2.39 7.18 0.14
C TYR A 47 -0.93 7.18 -0.30
N HIS A 48 -0.10 6.59 0.55
CA HIS A 48 1.32 6.37 0.33
C HIS A 48 1.54 4.84 0.33
N ILE A 49 2.06 4.31 -0.77
CA ILE A 49 2.41 2.88 -0.89
C ILE A 49 3.93 2.76 -0.94
N GLU A 50 4.49 2.00 -0.01
CA GLU A 50 5.88 1.57 -0.06
C GLU A 50 5.97 0.12 -0.53
N ILE A 51 6.61 -0.10 -1.67
CA ILE A 51 6.91 -1.44 -2.18
C ILE A 51 8.37 -1.74 -1.89
N LYS A 52 8.62 -2.70 -1.01
CA LYS A 52 9.97 -3.10 -0.60
C LYS A 52 10.33 -4.46 -1.17
N VAL A 53 11.45 -4.52 -1.89
CA VAL A 53 12.03 -5.74 -2.47
C VAL A 53 13.41 -5.96 -1.84
N THR A 54 13.69 -7.21 -1.46
CA THR A 54 15.00 -7.62 -0.92
C THR A 54 15.58 -8.71 -1.80
N GLY A 55 16.86 -8.60 -2.15
CA GLY A 55 17.51 -9.59 -2.98
C GLY A 55 19.01 -9.37 -3.11
N ASN A 56 19.64 -10.28 -3.85
CA ASN A 56 21.05 -10.12 -4.17
C ASN A 56 21.22 -8.99 -5.18
N ILE A 57 22.30 -8.22 -5.07
CA ILE A 57 22.70 -7.29 -6.11
C ILE A 57 23.22 -8.10 -7.29
N ASP A 58 22.59 -7.94 -8.45
CA ASP A 58 23.09 -8.49 -9.70
C ASP A 58 24.43 -7.81 -10.05
N PRO A 59 25.52 -8.57 -10.25
CA PRO A 59 26.86 -8.00 -10.40
C PRO A 59 27.08 -7.30 -11.76
N GLU A 60 26.26 -7.57 -12.78
CA GLU A 60 26.37 -6.92 -14.09
C GLU A 60 25.63 -5.58 -14.11
N THR A 61 24.45 -5.54 -13.49
CA THR A 61 23.53 -4.39 -13.54
C THR A 61 23.57 -3.53 -12.29
N GLY A 62 24.08 -4.04 -11.17
CA GLY A 62 24.06 -3.37 -9.87
C GLY A 62 22.66 -3.26 -9.24
N MET A 63 21.67 -3.97 -9.78
CA MET A 63 20.27 -3.86 -9.38
C MET A 63 19.81 -5.08 -8.58
N VAL A 64 18.87 -4.87 -7.64
CA VAL A 64 18.13 -5.96 -6.99
C VAL A 64 16.94 -6.41 -7.85
N ILE A 65 16.36 -5.47 -8.60
CA ILE A 65 15.29 -5.65 -9.57
C ILE A 65 15.36 -4.48 -10.55
N ASN A 66 14.93 -4.69 -11.80
CA ASN A 66 14.78 -3.61 -12.77
C ASN A 66 13.69 -2.63 -12.30
N LEU A 67 14.07 -1.38 -12.02
CA LEU A 67 13.17 -0.34 -11.52
C LEU A 67 12.02 0.03 -12.46
N SER A 68 12.17 -0.23 -13.77
CA SER A 68 11.09 0.02 -14.74
C SER A 68 10.01 -1.08 -14.73
N GLU A 69 10.32 -2.25 -14.16
CA GLU A 69 9.40 -3.39 -14.04
C GLU A 69 8.71 -3.46 -12.67
N LEU A 70 9.11 -2.59 -11.72
CA LEU A 70 8.54 -2.42 -10.38
C LEU A 70 7.65 -1.18 -10.32
#